data_AF-A0A8T3XG75-F1
#
_entry.id   AF-A0A8T3XG75-F1
#
_cell.length_a   1.000
_cell.length_b   1.000
_cell.length_c   1.000
_cell.angle_alpha   90.00
_cell.angle_beta   90.00
_cell.angle_gamma   90.00
#
_symmetry.space_group_name_H-M   'P 1'
#
loop_
_entity.id
_entity.type
_entity.pdbx_description
1 polymer ?
#
loop_
_entity_poly.entity_id
_entity_poly.type
_entity_poly.pdbx_seq_one_letter_code
_entity_poly.pdbx_strand_id
1 'polypeptide(L)'
;MKGIFEAEDAIVGIACGLLLLGYTGKFFTLKLPNFVYVLVFIIFIIFILLDIVNEFSDLARHFFFVGGAILHNIVDLVISLTFISFFSGWNIPYITTYLVPYLQNPSIIPGLGMFLVIANVVWLFIFPFAG
;
A
#
# COMPACT_ATOMS: atom_id res chain seq x y z
N MET A 1 -7.92 19.93 -5.53
CA MET A 1 -8.63 18.74 -4.98
C MET A 1 -7.84 17.46 -5.27
N LYS A 2 -7.25 17.28 -6.45
CA LYS A 2 -6.45 16.08 -6.80
C LYS A 2 -5.26 15.82 -5.86
N GLY A 3 -4.38 16.80 -5.64
CA GLY A 3 -3.27 16.67 -4.68
C GLY A 3 -3.64 16.51 -3.20
N ILE A 4 -4.93 16.62 -2.83
CA ILE A 4 -5.39 16.29 -1.47
C ILE A 4 -5.65 14.78 -1.38
N PHE A 5 -6.27 14.17 -2.40
CA PHE A 5 -6.52 12.73 -2.45
C PHE A 5 -5.24 11.92 -2.57
N GLU A 6 -4.29 12.37 -3.41
CA GLU A 6 -2.97 11.74 -3.56
C GLU A 6 -2.16 11.78 -2.25
N ALA A 7 -2.28 12.88 -1.50
CA ALA A 7 -1.64 13.00 -0.19
C ALA A 7 -2.32 12.13 0.88
N GLU A 8 -3.65 12.01 0.85
CA GLU A 8 -4.41 11.13 1.75
C GLU A 8 -4.06 9.66 1.53
N ASP A 9 -3.99 9.19 0.28
CA ASP A 9 -3.61 7.81 -0.04
C ASP A 9 -2.18 7.50 0.45
N ALA A 10 -1.22 8.38 0.18
CA ALA A 10 0.14 8.23 0.67
C ALA A 10 0.22 8.16 2.20
N ILE A 11 -0.59 8.96 2.92
CA ILE A 11 -0.66 8.91 4.39
C ILE A 11 -1.20 7.55 4.86
N VAL A 12 -2.25 7.03 4.21
CA VAL A 12 -2.81 5.71 4.52
C VAL A 12 -1.79 4.60 4.23
N GLY A 13 -1.07 4.68 3.12
CA GLY A 13 0.02 3.76 2.78
C GLY A 13 1.16 3.76 3.81
N ILE A 14 1.55 4.93 4.31
CA ILE A 14 2.53 5.07 5.42
C ILE A 14 1.99 4.40 6.68
N ALA A 15 0.72 4.63 7.03
CA ALA A 15 0.11 4.01 8.21
C ALA A 15 0.08 2.48 8.09
N CYS A 16 -0.30 1.93 6.93
CA CYS A 16 -0.23 0.50 6.62
C CYS A 16 1.19 -0.06 6.79
N GLY A 17 2.21 0.64 6.25
CA GLY A 17 3.60 0.24 6.39
C GLY A 17 4.08 0.20 7.84
N LEU A 18 3.72 1.21 8.65
CA LEU A 18 4.01 1.24 10.09
C LEU A 18 3.31 0.11 10.84
N LEU A 19 2.05 -0.21 10.51
CA LEU A 19 1.34 -1.34 11.10
C LEU A 19 2.06 -2.67 10.85
N LEU A 20 2.57 -2.89 9.63
CA LEU A 20 3.35 -4.10 9.31
C LEU A 20 4.67 -4.17 10.08
N LEU A 21 5.37 -3.04 10.20
CA LEU A 21 6.59 -2.97 11.00
C LEU A 21 6.30 -3.28 12.47
N GLY A 22 5.21 -2.73 13.02
CA GLY A 22 4.75 -2.98 14.38
C GLY A 22 4.31 -4.42 14.64
N TYR A 23 3.68 -5.07 13.65
CA TYR A 23 3.26 -6.47 13.73
C TYR A 23 4.46 -7.41 13.92
N THR A 24 5.58 -7.11 13.26
CA THR A 24 6.77 -7.98 13.29
C THR A 24 7.57 -7.89 14.60
N GLY A 25 7.40 -6.82 15.38
CA GLY A 25 8.18 -6.58 16.60
C GLY A 25 9.66 -6.24 16.35
N LYS A 26 10.08 -6.04 15.08
CA LYS A 26 11.49 -5.83 14.72
C LYS A 26 12.03 -4.46 15.14
N PHE A 27 11.19 -3.42 15.08
CA PHE A 27 11.54 -2.04 15.44
C PHE A 27 10.73 -1.54 16.64
N PHE A 28 9.43 -1.81 16.62
CA PHE A 28 8.50 -1.60 17.72
C PHE A 28 7.44 -2.70 17.68
N THR A 29 6.73 -2.91 18.78
CA THR A 29 5.71 -3.96 18.88
C THR A 29 4.33 -3.33 18.97
N LEU A 30 3.45 -3.70 18.05
CA LEU A 30 2.05 -3.32 18.05
C LEU A 30 1.19 -4.59 17.88
N LYS A 31 0.54 -5.03 18.96
CA LYS A 31 -0.30 -6.22 18.95
C LYS A 31 -1.77 -5.81 18.83
N LEU A 32 -2.22 -5.64 17.59
CA LEU A 32 -3.63 -5.46 17.27
C LEU A 32 -4.26 -6.80 16.87
N PRO A 33 -5.59 -6.95 17.03
CA PRO A 33 -6.29 -8.11 16.51
C PRO A 33 -6.32 -8.09 14.97
N ASN A 34 -6.26 -9.27 14.34
CA ASN A 34 -6.15 -9.44 12.88
C ASN A 34 -7.19 -8.63 12.08
N PHE A 35 -8.41 -8.50 12.59
CA PHE A 35 -9.48 -7.76 11.91
C PHE A 35 -9.12 -6.27 11.71
N VAL A 36 -8.32 -5.67 12.60
CA VAL A 36 -7.91 -4.27 12.48
C VAL A 36 -6.96 -4.10 11.31
N TYR A 37 -6.00 -5.02 11.13
CA TYR A 37 -5.13 -5.01 9.96
C TYR A 37 -5.92 -5.15 8.67
N VAL A 38 -6.83 -6.12 8.62
CA VAL A 38 -7.70 -6.34 7.45
C VAL A 38 -8.50 -5.08 7.11
N LEU A 39 -9.13 -4.45 8.12
CA LEU A 39 -9.93 -3.25 7.92
C LEU A 39 -9.10 -2.08 7.37
N VAL A 40 -7.91 -1.86 7.92
CA VAL A 40 -7.02 -0.77 7.45
C VAL A 40 -6.54 -1.04 6.02
N PHE A 41 -6.19 -2.28 5.67
CA PHE A 41 -5.83 -2.63 4.28
C PHE A 41 -7.01 -2.54 3.31
N ILE A 42 -8.24 -2.82 3.74
CA ILE A 42 -9.44 -2.59 2.91
C ILE A 42 -9.61 -1.10 2.62
N ILE A 43 -9.46 -0.24 3.65
CA ILE A 43 -9.51 1.21 3.46
C ILE A 43 -8.44 1.65 2.47
N PHE A 44 -7.21 1.14 2.61
CA PHE A 44 -6.12 1.47 1.71
C PHE A 44 -6.42 1.08 0.24
N ILE A 45 -6.99 -0.11 0.01
CA ILE A 45 -7.42 -0.52 -1.34
C ILE A 45 -8.46 0.45 -1.92
N ILE A 46 -9.39 0.96 -1.12
CA ILE A 46 -10.38 1.93 -1.59
C ILE A 46 -9.70 3.22 -2.06
N PHE A 47 -8.73 3.73 -1.31
CA PHE A 47 -7.97 4.92 -1.70
C PHE A 47 -7.14 4.69 -2.98
N ILE A 48 -6.42 3.58 -3.07
CA ILE A 48 -5.65 3.19 -4.27
C ILE A 48 -6.56 3.13 -5.52
N LEU A 49 -7.75 2.53 -5.40
CA LEU A 49 -8.69 2.45 -6.53
C LEU A 49 -9.22 3.82 -6.95
N LEU A 50 -9.49 4.70 -5.99
CA LEU A 50 -9.89 6.07 -6.29
C LEU A 50 -8.75 6.85 -6.97
N ASP A 51 -7.51 6.63 -6.53
CA ASP A 51 -6.34 7.31 -7.11
C ASP A 51 -6.10 6.88 -8.56
N ILE A 52 -6.07 5.57 -8.83
CA ILE A 52 -5.94 5.01 -10.19
C ILE A 52 -7.00 5.62 -11.14
N VAL A 53 -8.26 5.75 -10.72
CA VAL A 53 -9.32 6.33 -11.56
C VAL A 53 -9.04 7.81 -11.87
N ASN A 54 -8.52 8.56 -10.90
CA ASN A 54 -8.19 9.98 -11.07
C ASN A 54 -6.91 10.20 -11.88
N GLU A 55 -5.95 9.28 -11.84
CA GLU A 55 -4.69 9.33 -12.60
C GLU A 55 -4.91 9.28 -14.11
N PHE A 56 -5.87 8.45 -14.58
CA PHE A 56 -6.18 8.35 -16.01
C PHE A 56 -6.65 9.66 -16.65
N SER A 57 -7.15 10.61 -15.85
CA SER A 57 -7.59 11.91 -16.36
C SER A 57 -6.44 12.85 -16.79
N ASP A 58 -5.20 12.59 -16.33
CA ASP A 58 -4.03 13.47 -16.55
C ASP A 58 -2.90 12.84 -17.39
N LEU A 59 -3.16 11.65 -17.97
CA LEU A 59 -2.18 10.89 -18.75
C LEU A 59 -1.53 11.68 -19.91
N ALA A 60 -2.21 12.73 -20.40
CA ALA A 60 -1.74 13.56 -21.51
C ALA A 60 -0.66 14.59 -21.15
N ARG A 61 -0.49 14.99 -19.88
CA ARG A 61 0.45 16.08 -19.50
C ARG A 61 1.76 15.59 -18.90
N HIS A 62 1.72 14.53 -18.09
CA HIS A 62 2.90 14.04 -17.36
C HIS A 62 3.03 12.51 -17.46
N PHE A 63 3.08 11.98 -18.68
CA PHE A 63 3.05 10.54 -18.97
C PHE A 63 4.00 9.68 -18.11
N PHE A 64 5.25 10.11 -17.91
CA PHE A 64 6.21 9.38 -17.08
C PHE A 64 5.85 9.38 -15.59
N PHE A 65 5.34 10.51 -15.09
CA PHE A 65 4.94 10.63 -13.69
C PHE A 65 3.68 9.82 -13.41
N VAL A 66 2.66 9.96 -14.26
CA VAL A 66 1.41 9.20 -14.17
C VAL A 66 1.66 7.70 -14.34
N GLY A 67 2.54 7.28 -15.26
CA GLY A 67 2.90 5.88 -15.41
C GLY A 67 3.61 5.30 -14.18
N GLY A 68 4.48 6.08 -13.53
CA GLY A 68 5.11 5.69 -12.28
C GLY A 68 4.12 5.58 -11.12
N ALA A 69 3.14 6.49 -11.07
CA ALA A 69 2.12 6.54 -10.02
C ALA A 69 1.14 5.36 -10.15
N ILE A 70 0.69 5.05 -11.38
CA ILE A 70 -0.09 3.84 -11.66
C ILE A 70 0.68 2.57 -11.26
N LEU A 71 1.97 2.47 -11.59
CA LEU A 71 2.77 1.30 -11.23
C LEU A 71 2.91 1.15 -9.71
N HIS A 72 3.15 2.26 -9.01
CA HIS A 72 3.21 2.32 -7.55
C HIS A 72 1.89 1.85 -6.93
N ASN A 73 0.77 2.38 -7.40
CA ASN A 73 -0.58 2.02 -6.96
C ASN A 73 -0.91 0.54 -7.20
N ILE A 74 -0.47 -0.04 -8.33
CA ILE A 74 -0.62 -1.47 -8.59
C ILE A 74 0.19 -2.31 -7.58
N VAL A 75 1.43 -1.90 -7.27
CA VAL A 75 2.27 -2.60 -6.28
C VAL A 75 1.62 -2.54 -4.90
N ASP A 76 1.14 -1.37 -4.48
CA ASP A 76 0.48 -1.18 -3.19
C ASP A 76 -0.84 -1.97 -3.10
N LEU A 77 -1.57 -2.11 -4.21
CA LEU A 77 -2.75 -2.98 -4.31
C LEU A 77 -2.39 -4.45 -4.09
N VAL A 78 -1.35 -4.94 -4.77
CA VAL A 78 -0.89 -6.34 -4.66
C VAL A 78 -0.43 -6.64 -3.23
N ILE A 79 0.33 -5.71 -2.62
CA ILE A 79 0.77 -5.83 -1.22
C ILE A 79 -0.45 -5.89 -0.29
N SER A 80 -1.40 -4.99 -0.47
CA SER A 80 -2.62 -4.91 0.35
C SER A 80 -3.46 -6.17 0.27
N LEU A 81 -3.71 -6.70 -0.94
CA LEU A 81 -4.42 -7.97 -1.14
C LEU A 81 -3.69 -9.14 -0.49
N THR A 82 -2.36 -9.17 -0.57
CA THR A 82 -1.53 -10.21 0.06
C THR A 82 -1.71 -10.20 1.59
N PHE A 83 -1.69 -9.01 2.21
CA PHE A 83 -1.89 -8.89 3.65
C PHE A 83 -3.32 -9.16 4.10
N ILE A 84 -4.33 -8.76 3.31
CA ILE A 84 -5.73 -9.14 3.58
C ILE A 84 -5.85 -10.67 3.59
N SER A 85 -5.33 -11.36 2.57
CA SER A 85 -5.36 -12.82 2.52
C SER A 85 -4.64 -13.45 3.71
N PHE A 86 -3.47 -12.94 4.08
CA PHE A 86 -2.67 -13.41 5.22
C PHE A 86 -3.39 -13.26 6.57
N PHE A 87 -3.98 -12.09 6.86
CA PHE A 87 -4.60 -11.82 8.16
C PHE A 87 -6.02 -12.38 8.30
N SER A 88 -6.79 -12.42 7.21
CA SER A 88 -8.18 -12.93 7.23
C SER A 88 -8.27 -14.43 6.98
N GLY A 89 -7.24 -15.04 6.39
CA GLY A 89 -7.30 -16.41 5.87
C GLY A 89 -8.16 -16.55 4.61
N TRP A 90 -8.62 -15.44 4.01
CA TRP A 90 -9.40 -15.48 2.78
C TRP A 90 -8.52 -15.90 1.61
N ASN A 91 -8.93 -16.97 0.93
CA ASN A 91 -8.31 -17.42 -0.31
C ASN A 91 -8.65 -16.49 -1.48
N ILE A 92 -7.72 -15.59 -1.79
CA ILE A 92 -7.69 -14.80 -3.02
C ILE A 92 -6.85 -15.59 -4.05
N PRO A 93 -7.43 -16.02 -5.18
CA PRO A 93 -6.70 -16.79 -6.20
C PRO A 93 -5.42 -16.07 -6.65
N TYR A 94 -4.38 -16.84 -6.95
CA TYR A 94 -3.03 -16.37 -7.31
C TYR A 94 -2.28 -15.65 -6.18
N ILE A 95 -2.91 -14.72 -5.45
CA ILE A 95 -2.30 -14.03 -4.30
C ILE A 95 -1.97 -15.04 -3.18
N THR A 96 -2.94 -15.86 -2.78
CA THR A 96 -2.77 -16.85 -1.71
C THR A 96 -1.75 -17.91 -2.08
N THR A 97 -1.74 -18.34 -3.34
CA THR A 97 -0.85 -19.40 -3.82
C THR A 97 0.58 -18.92 -3.99
N TYR A 98 0.78 -17.72 -4.53
CA TYR A 98 2.10 -17.26 -4.95
C TYR A 98 2.71 -16.22 -4.03
N LEU A 99 1.93 -15.39 -3.32
CA LEU A 99 2.47 -14.27 -2.53
C LEU A 99 2.46 -14.53 -1.02
N VAL A 100 1.38 -15.09 -0.48
CA VAL A 100 1.26 -15.38 0.96
C VAL A 100 2.39 -16.28 1.51
N PRO A 101 2.89 -17.31 0.79
CA PRO A 101 4.01 -18.12 1.29
C PRO A 101 5.27 -17.31 1.56
N TYR A 102 5.52 -16.22 0.82
CA TYR A 102 6.68 -15.35 1.06
C TYR A 102 6.57 -14.61 2.39
N LEU A 103 5.37 -14.36 2.91
CA LEU A 103 5.17 -13.72 4.21
C LEU A 103 5.58 -14.62 5.39
N GLN A 104 5.83 -15.92 5.17
CA GLN A 104 6.40 -16.80 6.19
C GLN A 104 7.87 -16.49 6.46
N ASN A 105 8.55 -15.77 5.56
CA ASN A 105 9.91 -15.30 5.82
C ASN A 105 9.87 -14.07 6.75
N PRO A 106 10.51 -14.14 7.94
CA PRO A 106 10.45 -13.07 8.94
C PRO A 106 11.07 -11.74 8.47
N SER A 107 11.82 -11.74 7.38
CA SER A 107 12.40 -10.52 6.80
C SER A 107 11.52 -9.84 5.75
N ILE A 108 10.53 -10.54 5.18
CA ILE A 108 9.72 -10.01 4.08
C ILE A 108 8.66 -9.03 4.59
N ILE A 109 7.92 -9.37 5.66
CA ILE A 109 6.92 -8.46 6.24
C ILE A 109 7.52 -7.10 6.63
N PRO A 110 8.65 -7.01 7.36
CA PRO A 110 9.24 -5.70 7.67
C PRO A 110 9.85 -5.03 6.42
N GLY A 111 10.30 -5.80 5.43
CA GLY A 111 10.75 -5.26 4.14
C GLY A 111 9.63 -4.55 3.39
N LEU A 112 8.47 -5.21 3.27
CA LEU A 112 7.26 -4.64 2.65
C LEU A 112 6.71 -3.46 3.46
N GLY A 113 6.78 -3.52 4.79
CA GLY A 113 6.44 -2.39 5.66
C GLY A 113 7.32 -1.16 5.40
N MET A 114 8.64 -1.35 5.31
CA MET A 114 9.57 -0.27 4.96
C MET A 114 9.33 0.26 3.54
N PHE A 115 9.05 -0.62 2.58
CA PHE A 115 8.71 -0.22 1.22
C PHE A 115 7.49 0.70 1.21
N LEU A 116 6.39 0.29 1.85
CA LEU A 116 5.17 1.10 1.93
C LEU A 116 5.44 2.47 2.57
N VAL A 117 6.21 2.53 3.65
CA VAL A 117 6.56 3.82 4.28
C VAL A 117 7.41 4.68 3.35
N ILE A 118 8.51 4.15 2.83
CA ILE A 118 9.48 4.94 2.06
C ILE A 118 8.88 5.38 0.72
N ALA A 119 8.23 4.46 -0.01
CA ALA A 119 7.64 4.76 -1.30
C ALA A 119 6.53 5.81 -1.18
N ASN A 120 5.62 5.66 -0.22
CA ASN A 120 4.55 6.63 -0.02
C ASN A 120 5.05 7.98 0.52
N VAL A 121 6.11 8.01 1.35
CA VAL A 121 6.77 9.28 1.71
C VAL A 121 7.37 9.98 0.49
N VAL A 122 8.04 9.24 -0.39
CA VAL A 122 8.61 9.80 -1.63
C VAL A 122 7.49 10.39 -2.49
N TRP A 123 6.40 9.66 -2.69
CA TRP A 123 5.26 10.15 -3.47
C TRP A 123 4.60 11.38 -2.84
N LEU A 124 4.43 11.41 -1.51
CA LEU A 124 3.95 12.59 -0.77
C LEU A 124 4.77 13.86 -1.08
N PHE A 125 6.08 13.72 -1.26
CA PHE A 125 6.96 14.83 -1.63
C PHE A 125 6.88 15.19 -3.10
N ILE A 126 6.61 14.25 -4.00
CA ILE A 126 6.60 14.52 -5.45
C ILE A 126 5.23 15.03 -5.93
N PHE A 127 4.11 14.59 -5.35
CA PHE A 127 2.76 15.01 -5.76
C PHE A 127 2.54 16.53 -5.87
N PRO A 128 3.05 17.39 -4.95
CA PRO A 128 2.95 18.84 -5.10
C PRO A 128 3.60 19.41 -6.37
N PHE A 129 4.53 18.68 -6.99
CA PHE A 129 5.26 19.09 -8.20
C PHE A 129 4.69 18.48 -9.49
N ALA A 130 3.65 17.66 -9.38
CA ALA A 130 3.04 16.95 -10.50
C ALA A 130 1.72 17.56 -11.00
N GLY A 131 1.19 18.57 -10.30
CA GLY A 131 -0.03 19.30 -10.64
C GLY A 131 0.19 20.53 -11.51
#